data_AF-A0A8T5TJ05-F1
#
_entry.id   AF-A0A8T5TJ05-F1
#
_cell.length_a   1.000
_cell.length_b   1.000
_cell.length_c   1.000
_cell.angle_alpha   90.00
_cell.angle_beta   90.00
_cell.angle_gamma   90.00
#
_symmetry.space_group_name_H-M   'P 1'
#
loop_
_entity.id
_entity.type
_entity.pdbx_description
1 polymer ?
#
loop_
_entity_poly.entity_id
_entity_poly.type
_entity_poly.pdbx_seq_one_letter_code
_entity_poly.pdbx_strand_id
1 'polypeptide(L)'
;VGWMPDGHVDKAGNIYQKPIKWYGQVGFGPIEVAAYPEGHVGYPSKASFEKGKPGMEAFLDYLEKLVNDILKTYPPGQLPPIEGITQRDPKEIEPYIKGPLNGGKSIYELRYPP
;
A
#
# COMPACT_ATOMS: atom_id res chain seq x y z
N VAL A 1 14.70 -23.01 -6.06
CA VAL A 1 14.37 -24.30 -6.72
C VAL A 1 13.06 -24.78 -6.12
N GLY A 2 12.01 -24.98 -6.93
CA GLY A 2 10.77 -25.59 -6.47
C GLY A 2 10.77 -27.08 -6.80
N TRP A 3 10.12 -27.91 -5.98
CA TRP A 3 9.94 -29.33 -6.25
C TRP A 3 8.83 -29.62 -7.27
N MET A 4 7.90 -28.67 -7.45
CA MET A 4 6.81 -28.79 -8.41
C MET A 4 7.17 -28.23 -9.79
N PRO A 5 6.55 -28.73 -10.88
CA PRO A 5 6.67 -28.16 -12.21
C PRO A 5 6.33 -26.66 -12.26
N ASP A 6 6.95 -25.92 -13.18
CA ASP A 6 6.65 -24.50 -13.34
C ASP A 6 5.23 -24.29 -13.90
N GLY A 7 4.59 -23.19 -13.49
CA GLY A 7 3.25 -22.80 -13.96
C GLY A 7 2.18 -22.80 -12.88
N HIS A 8 2.39 -23.51 -11.77
CA HIS A 8 1.44 -23.54 -10.65
C HIS A 8 1.64 -22.37 -9.67
N VAL A 9 2.85 -22.28 -9.11
CA VAL A 9 3.20 -21.30 -8.07
C VAL A 9 3.90 -20.10 -8.68
N ASP A 10 3.43 -18.91 -8.31
CA ASP A 10 4.04 -17.64 -8.65
C ASP A 10 5.41 -17.46 -7.98
N LYS A 11 6.18 -16.48 -8.46
CA LYS A 11 7.46 -16.12 -7.87
C LYS A 11 7.27 -14.97 -6.88
N ALA A 12 8.36 -14.59 -6.21
CA ALA A 12 8.38 -13.47 -5.28
C ALA A 12 7.67 -12.24 -5.87
N GLY A 13 6.85 -11.58 -5.05
CA GLY A 13 6.06 -10.42 -5.48
C GLY A 13 4.85 -10.73 -6.37
N ASN A 14 4.56 -12.02 -6.67
CA ASN A 14 3.48 -12.45 -7.56
C ASN A 14 3.53 -11.79 -8.95
N ILE A 15 4.75 -11.54 -9.44
CA ILE A 15 4.98 -10.73 -10.64
C ILE A 15 4.48 -11.38 -11.94
N TYR A 16 4.28 -12.71 -11.95
CA TYR A 16 3.84 -13.43 -13.14
C TYR A 16 2.33 -13.73 -13.13
N GLN A 17 1.62 -13.36 -12.06
CA GLN A 17 0.19 -13.62 -11.87
C GLN A 17 -0.21 -15.08 -12.11
N LYS A 18 0.59 -16.01 -11.60
CA LYS A 18 0.31 -17.46 -11.67
C LYS A 18 -0.84 -17.85 -10.72
N PRO A 19 -1.47 -19.03 -10.92
CA PRO A 19 -2.67 -19.44 -10.18
C PRO A 19 -2.50 -19.46 -8.65
N ILE A 20 -1.36 -19.94 -8.15
CA ILE A 20 -1.06 -20.00 -6.72
C ILE A 20 -0.06 -18.89 -6.39
N LYS A 21 -0.43 -17.96 -5.50
CA LYS A 21 0.48 -16.91 -5.03
C LYS A 21 1.69 -17.51 -4.30
N TRP A 22 2.84 -16.84 -4.32
CA TRP A 22 4.08 -17.40 -3.74
C TRP A 22 3.95 -17.76 -2.26
N TYR A 23 3.17 -16.97 -1.50
CA TYR A 23 2.83 -17.18 -0.09
C TYR A 23 1.62 -18.10 0.13
N GLY A 24 0.96 -18.55 -0.94
CA GLY A 24 -0.26 -19.37 -0.90
C GLY A 24 0.00 -20.87 -0.85
N GLN A 25 1.27 -21.27 -0.72
CA GLN A 25 1.67 -22.68 -0.62
C GLN A 25 2.80 -22.85 0.39
N VAL A 26 2.83 -24.00 1.04
CA VAL A 26 3.90 -24.42 1.94
C VAL A 26 4.39 -25.78 1.47
N GLY A 27 5.71 -25.94 1.36
CA GLY A 27 6.33 -27.23 1.08
C GLY A 27 6.52 -27.57 -0.40
N PHE A 28 6.26 -26.68 -1.37
CA PHE A 28 6.69 -26.91 -2.77
C PHE A 28 8.14 -26.46 -3.04
N GLY A 29 8.88 -26.14 -1.99
CA GLY A 29 10.29 -25.81 -2.06
C GLY A 29 10.94 -25.71 -0.68
N PRO A 30 12.27 -25.59 -0.62
CA PRO A 30 13.01 -25.38 0.62
C PRO A 30 12.63 -24.07 1.30
N ILE A 31 12.74 -24.04 2.63
CA ILE A 31 12.62 -22.80 3.42
C ILE A 31 13.73 -21.81 3.06
N GLU A 32 13.46 -20.51 3.15
CA GLU A 32 14.38 -19.46 2.66
C GLU A 32 15.77 -19.52 3.29
N VAL A 33 15.87 -19.84 4.58
CA VAL A 33 17.17 -19.98 5.29
C VAL A 33 18.06 -21.11 4.75
N ALA A 34 17.47 -22.13 4.14
CA ALA A 34 18.20 -23.22 3.49
C ALA A 34 18.43 -22.94 2.00
N ALA A 35 17.49 -22.25 1.36
CA ALA A 35 17.49 -22.01 -0.08
C ALA A 35 18.33 -20.80 -0.52
N TYR A 36 18.46 -19.80 0.36
CA TYR A 36 19.09 -18.51 0.09
C TYR A 36 20.05 -18.13 1.23
N PRO A 37 21.12 -18.92 1.46
CA PRO A 37 22.03 -18.71 2.59
C PRO A 37 22.77 -17.37 2.53
N GLU A 38 22.93 -16.78 1.34
CA GLU A 38 23.51 -15.46 1.13
C GLU A 38 22.52 -14.31 1.41
N GLY A 39 21.31 -14.61 1.86
CA GLY A 39 20.32 -13.61 2.29
C GLY A 39 19.62 -12.84 1.17
N HIS A 40 19.61 -13.36 -0.06
CA HIS A 40 18.93 -12.72 -1.18
C HIS A 40 18.14 -13.71 -2.05
N VAL A 41 16.95 -13.29 -2.47
CA VAL A 41 16.10 -14.05 -3.39
C VAL A 41 16.25 -13.47 -4.80
N GLY A 42 17.03 -14.13 -5.65
CA GLY A 42 17.27 -13.71 -7.04
C GLY A 42 18.75 -13.49 -7.36
N TYR A 43 19.05 -12.67 -8.38
CA TYR A 43 20.43 -12.37 -8.81
C TYR A 43 20.67 -10.85 -8.84
N PRO A 44 20.84 -10.19 -7.68
CA PRO A 44 21.04 -8.74 -7.63
C PRO A 44 22.30 -8.30 -8.39
N SER A 45 23.29 -9.17 -8.53
CA SER A 45 24.50 -8.95 -9.34
C SER A 45 24.24 -8.73 -10.84
N LYS A 46 23.05 -9.08 -11.35
CA LYS A 46 22.63 -8.83 -12.74
C LYS A 46 21.93 -7.48 -12.92
N ALA A 47 21.73 -6.71 -11.85
CA ALA A 47 21.14 -5.38 -11.92
C ALA A 47 22.07 -4.42 -12.68
N SER A 48 21.46 -3.48 -13.41
CA SER A 48 22.17 -2.35 -14.00
C SER A 48 21.26 -1.13 -13.96
N PHE A 49 21.85 0.06 -13.98
CA PHE A 49 21.11 1.31 -14.02
C PHE A 49 20.09 1.36 -15.16
N GLU A 50 20.52 1.00 -16.38
CA GLU A 50 19.67 0.97 -17.58
C GLU A 50 18.46 0.05 -17.45
N LYS A 51 18.57 -1.08 -16.72
CA LYS A 51 17.43 -1.99 -16.50
C LYS A 51 16.43 -1.43 -15.48
N GLY A 52 16.91 -0.66 -14.51
CA GLY A 52 16.07 -0.09 -13.45
C GLY A 52 15.31 1.15 -13.90
N LYS A 53 15.91 1.95 -14.80
CA LYS A 53 15.39 3.25 -15.20
C LYS A 53 13.93 3.24 -15.68
N PRO A 54 13.48 2.35 -16.60
CA PRO A 54 12.09 2.36 -17.06
C PRO A 54 11.08 2.06 -15.94
N GLY A 55 11.44 1.17 -15.01
CA GLY A 55 10.58 0.84 -13.87
C GLY A 55 10.47 2.00 -12.87
N MET A 56 11.57 2.72 -12.65
CA MET A 56 11.57 3.91 -11.81
C MET A 56 10.79 5.06 -12.43
N GLU A 57 10.93 5.32 -13.72
CA GLU A 57 10.15 6.33 -14.44
C GLU A 57 8.65 6.02 -14.35
N ALA A 58 8.24 4.79 -14.68
CA ALA A 58 6.83 4.38 -14.56
C ALA A 58 6.28 4.50 -13.14
N PHE A 59 7.09 4.19 -12.12
CA PHE A 59 6.70 4.35 -10.72
C PHE A 59 6.52 5.83 -10.34
N LEU A 60 7.45 6.69 -10.75
CA LEU A 60 7.39 8.12 -10.45
C LEU A 60 6.23 8.80 -11.17
N ASP A 61 6.01 8.48 -12.45
CA ASP A 61 4.84 8.97 -13.22
C ASP A 61 3.53 8.56 -12.54
N TYR A 62 3.44 7.30 -12.10
CA TYR A 62 2.28 6.82 -11.37
C TYR A 62 2.10 7.53 -10.03
N LEU A 63 3.19 7.74 -9.28
CA LEU A 63 3.15 8.40 -7.98
C LEU A 63 2.71 9.86 -8.13
N GLU A 64 3.24 10.58 -9.11
CA GLU A 64 2.79 11.93 -9.45
C GLU A 64 1.30 11.95 -9.79
N LYS A 65 0.86 11.05 -10.68
CA LYS A 65 -0.56 10.93 -11.04
C LYS A 65 -1.43 10.68 -9.81
N LEU A 66 -1.04 9.74 -8.94
CA LEU A 66 -1.77 9.40 -7.72
C LEU A 66 -1.88 10.61 -6.79
N VAL A 67 -0.78 11.31 -6.54
CA VAL A 67 -0.78 12.52 -5.70
C VAL A 67 -1.70 13.59 -6.28
N ASN A 68 -1.62 13.85 -7.60
CA ASN A 68 -2.48 14.82 -8.27
C ASN A 68 -3.97 14.43 -8.22
N ASP A 69 -4.28 13.15 -8.42
CA ASP A 69 -5.65 12.65 -8.31
C ASP A 69 -6.19 12.79 -6.88
N ILE A 70 -5.37 12.53 -5.86
CA ILE A 70 -5.75 12.73 -4.45
C ILE A 70 -6.01 14.21 -4.18
N LEU A 71 -5.11 15.10 -4.57
CA LEU A 71 -5.27 16.55 -4.35
C LEU A 71 -6.48 17.12 -5.09
N LYS A 72 -6.78 16.60 -6.28
CA LYS A 72 -7.98 16.97 -7.04
C LYS A 72 -9.26 16.45 -6.39
N THR A 73 -9.24 15.22 -5.87
CA THR A 73 -10.42 14.58 -5.26
C THR A 73 -10.70 15.12 -3.86
N TYR A 74 -9.65 15.41 -3.09
CA TYR A 74 -9.69 15.92 -1.73
C TYR A 74 -8.84 17.19 -1.61
N PRO A 75 -9.36 18.35 -2.06
CA PRO A 75 -8.63 19.60 -1.99
C PRO A 75 -8.23 19.96 -0.56
N PRO A 76 -7.01 20.49 -0.34
CA PRO A 76 -6.58 20.92 0.98
C PRO A 76 -7.56 21.92 1.61
N GLY A 77 -7.92 21.69 2.87
CA GLY A 77 -8.86 22.53 3.61
C GLY A 77 -10.33 22.25 3.32
N GLN A 78 -10.64 21.34 2.39
CA GLN A 78 -12.01 20.90 2.14
C GLN A 78 -12.20 19.47 2.68
N LEU A 79 -13.07 19.33 3.68
CA LEU A 79 -13.42 18.01 4.19
C LEU A 79 -14.41 17.32 3.24
N PRO A 80 -14.33 15.99 3.09
CA PRO A 80 -15.37 15.21 2.42
C PRO A 80 -16.72 15.31 3.17
N PRO A 81 -17.85 15.01 2.52
CA PRO A 81 -19.17 14.99 3.16
C PRO A 81 -19.21 14.07 4.38
N ILE A 82 -19.79 14.56 5.48
CA ILE A 82 -19.73 13.89 6.78
C ILE A 82 -20.44 12.53 6.76
N GLU A 83 -21.51 12.44 5.95
CA GLU A 83 -22.40 11.29 5.85
C GLU A 83 -21.69 10.07 5.22
N GLY A 84 -20.60 10.30 4.48
CA GLY A 84 -19.78 9.26 3.88
C GLY A 84 -18.61 8.79 4.75
N ILE A 85 -18.35 9.47 5.88
CA ILE A 85 -17.12 9.27 6.68
C ILE A 85 -17.42 8.80 8.10
N THR A 86 -18.51 9.26 8.70
CA THR A 86 -18.86 8.93 10.08
C THR A 86 -20.37 8.71 10.25
N GLN A 87 -20.73 7.82 11.18
CA GLN A 87 -22.12 7.58 11.60
C GLN A 87 -22.48 8.25 12.93
N ARG A 88 -21.59 9.09 13.48
CA ARG A 88 -21.88 9.87 14.69
C ARG A 88 -22.95 10.92 14.42
N ASP A 89 -23.59 11.42 15.48
CA ASP A 89 -24.53 12.54 15.37
C ASP A 89 -23.79 13.75 14.74
N PRO A 90 -24.29 14.33 13.63
CA PRO A 90 -23.72 15.52 13.03
C PRO A 90 -23.46 16.65 14.03
N LYS A 91 -24.34 16.83 15.02
CA LYS A 91 -24.19 17.86 16.06
C LYS A 91 -23.00 17.61 16.98
N GLU A 92 -22.62 16.35 17.19
CA GLU A 92 -21.41 16.00 17.93
C GLU A 92 -20.16 16.40 17.14
N ILE A 93 -20.20 16.27 15.81
CA ILE A 93 -19.04 16.44 14.94
C ILE A 93 -18.79 17.91 14.53
N GLU A 94 -19.84 18.71 14.42
CA GLU A 94 -19.77 20.14 14.04
C GLU A 94 -18.68 20.95 14.76
N PRO A 95 -18.51 20.87 16.10
CA PRO A 95 -17.45 21.59 16.81
C PRO A 95 -16.04 21.16 16.41
N TYR A 96 -15.84 19.89 16.03
CA TYR A 96 -14.54 19.35 15.63
C TYR A 96 -14.17 19.75 14.20
N ILE A 97 -15.17 19.81 13.29
CA ILE A 97 -15.00 20.34 11.93
C ILE A 97 -14.60 21.82 11.99
N LYS A 98 -15.21 22.59 12.89
CA LYS A 98 -14.86 24.00 13.12
C LYS A 98 -13.40 24.15 13.56
N GLY A 99 -12.91 23.22 14.38
CA GLY A 99 -11.52 23.16 14.84
C GLY A 99 -11.18 24.18 15.93
N PRO A 100 -10.14 23.93 16.74
CA PRO A 100 -9.84 24.73 17.93
C PRO A 100 -9.44 26.18 17.59
N LEU A 101 -8.84 26.39 16.42
CA LEU A 101 -8.41 27.72 15.97
C LEU A 101 -9.59 28.63 15.55
N ASN A 102 -10.78 28.07 15.33
CA ASN A 102 -11.99 28.83 14.99
C ASN A 102 -13.03 28.77 16.11
N GLY A 103 -12.62 28.49 17.36
CA GLY A 103 -13.53 28.36 18.50
C GLY A 103 -14.39 27.09 18.47
N GLY A 104 -13.86 26.02 17.88
CA GLY A 104 -14.35 24.65 17.97
C GLY A 104 -13.55 23.80 18.97
N LYS A 105 -13.64 22.48 18.85
CA LYS A 105 -12.91 21.51 19.69
C LYS A 105 -11.72 20.90 18.96
N SER A 106 -10.74 20.41 19.71
CA SER A 106 -9.62 19.65 19.17
C SER A 106 -10.07 18.26 18.72
N ILE A 107 -9.61 17.79 17.55
CA ILE A 107 -9.91 16.42 17.06
C ILE A 107 -9.42 15.32 18.02
N TYR A 108 -8.41 15.63 18.84
CA TYR A 108 -7.87 14.69 19.84
C TYR A 108 -8.82 14.46 21.03
N GLU A 109 -9.86 15.28 21.19
CA GLU A 109 -10.92 15.04 22.18
C GLU A 109 -11.98 14.03 21.67
N LEU A 110 -11.99 13.71 20.37
CA LEU A 110 -12.90 12.71 19.80
C LEU A 110 -12.40 11.30 20.16
N ARG A 111 -13.05 10.65 21.12
CA ARG A 111 -12.61 9.34 21.66
C ARG A 111 -13.40 8.17 21.10
N TYR A 112 -12.80 6.99 21.14
CA TYR A 112 -13.47 5.71 20.93
C TYR A 112 -13.27 4.82 22.18
N PRO A 113 -14.32 4.16 22.72
CA PRO A 113 -15.72 4.26 22.30
C PRO A 113 -16.24 5.70 22.46
N PRO A 114 -17.23 6.10 21.63
CA PRO A 114 -17.82 7.44 21.66
C PRO A 114 -18.46 7.77 23.01
#